data_AF-A0A151GA76-F1
#
_entry.id   AF-A0A151GA76-F1
#
_cell.length_a   1.000
_cell.length_b   1.000
_cell.length_c   1.000
_cell.angle_alpha   90.00
_cell.angle_beta   90.00
_cell.angle_gamma   90.00
#
_symmetry.space_group_name_H-M   'P 1'
#
loop_
_entity.id
_entity.type
_entity.pdbx_description
1 polymer ?
#
loop_
_entity_poly.entity_id
_entity_poly.type
_entity_poly.pdbx_seq_one_letter_code
_entity_poly.pdbx_strand_id
1 'polypeptide(L)'
;MRYRSVYDIALPSQGSASLMQLLDYLNQARVLDAIGSPVNFTLSSRAVSQGSEDTADRYRGGNVDYICNWFGGEAVSLRIAEQAGGDYAIHFRASGYAAIKVNETYTGGEVRQYGNLSFSRIFQASHHTHQDQPETAFQIFTRIAMGKSISTGKSVALHSFNTTGPLKSTKKDSLPTMPRPTCYIRAHRYSCDPDIWSLGLDGGSIVINDNLYEKFEDWPLAARQPRAAANSSVAKWKPNLRRSILTAMTVCWAAFM
;
A
#
# COMPACT_ATOMS: atom_id res chain seq x y z
N MET A 1 -4.80 26.36 -0.20
CA MET A 1 -3.60 25.69 -0.77
C MET A 1 -3.91 24.21 -0.92
N ARG A 2 -3.39 23.52 -1.94
CA ARG A 2 -3.55 22.05 -2.06
C ARG A 2 -2.41 21.37 -1.31
N TYR A 3 -2.72 20.76 -0.17
CA TYR A 3 -1.76 19.96 0.60
C TYR A 3 -1.51 18.62 -0.11
N ARG A 4 -0.38 17.98 0.18
CA ARG A 4 -0.05 16.62 -0.30
C ARG A 4 -0.63 15.58 0.66
N SER A 5 -0.88 14.36 0.18
CA SER A 5 -1.24 13.25 1.07
C SER A 5 -0.04 12.85 1.93
N VAL A 6 -0.35 12.58 3.20
CA VAL A 6 0.54 11.98 4.20
C VAL A 6 0.96 10.56 3.81
N TYR A 7 0.02 9.82 3.19
CA TYR A 7 0.24 8.43 2.77
C TYR A 7 0.96 8.34 1.40
N ASP A 8 0.81 9.35 0.54
CA ASP A 8 1.53 9.46 -0.73
C ASP A 8 1.83 10.93 -1.09
N ILE A 9 3.10 11.29 -1.08
CA ILE A 9 3.58 12.63 -1.43
C ILE A 9 3.29 13.02 -2.90
N ALA A 10 3.03 12.07 -3.80
CA ALA A 10 2.63 12.35 -5.19
C ALA A 10 1.15 12.80 -5.32
N LEU A 11 0.30 12.45 -4.36
CA LEU A 11 -1.15 12.70 -4.40
C LEU A 11 -1.55 13.97 -3.62
N PRO A 12 -2.72 14.58 -3.92
CA PRO A 12 -3.34 15.58 -3.07
C PRO A 12 -3.75 14.98 -1.71
N SER A 13 -3.90 15.82 -0.68
CA SER A 13 -4.36 15.41 0.66
C SER A 13 -5.78 14.83 0.68
N GLN A 14 -6.58 15.17 -0.33
CA GLN A 14 -7.93 14.66 -0.51
C GLN A 14 -7.90 13.17 -0.90
N GLY A 15 -8.60 12.34 -0.12
CA GLY A 15 -8.47 10.88 -0.16
C GLY A 15 -8.92 10.22 -1.48
N SER A 16 -8.43 9.00 -1.74
CA SER A 16 -8.81 8.24 -2.93
C SER A 16 -10.23 7.68 -2.85
N ALA A 17 -10.97 7.79 -3.96
CA ALA A 17 -12.33 7.25 -4.06
C ALA A 17 -12.41 5.72 -3.86
N SER A 18 -11.31 4.99 -4.09
CA SER A 18 -11.22 3.52 -3.96
C SER A 18 -11.59 3.02 -2.56
N LEU A 19 -11.09 3.68 -1.51
CA LEU A 19 -11.37 3.30 -0.11
C LEU A 19 -12.83 3.55 0.26
N MET A 20 -13.45 4.58 -0.31
CA MET A 20 -14.85 4.90 -0.03
C MET A 20 -15.80 3.96 -0.77
N GLN A 21 -15.47 3.55 -2.00
CA GLN A 21 -16.23 2.52 -2.73
C GLN A 21 -16.18 1.15 -2.02
N LEU A 22 -15.07 0.82 -1.35
CA LEU A 22 -14.99 -0.36 -0.48
C LEU A 22 -15.86 -0.21 0.78
N LEU A 23 -15.85 0.97 1.42
CA LEU A 23 -16.70 1.28 2.58
C LEU A 23 -18.19 1.15 2.25
N ASP A 24 -18.62 1.66 1.10
CA ASP A 24 -20.00 1.55 0.61
C ASP A 24 -20.37 0.10 0.26
N TYR A 25 -19.48 -0.66 -0.40
CA TYR A 25 -19.70 -2.08 -0.67
C TYR A 25 -19.90 -2.89 0.61
N LEU A 26 -19.04 -2.70 1.61
CA LEU A 26 -19.11 -3.42 2.89
C LEU A 26 -20.32 -3.04 3.74
N ASN A 27 -20.97 -1.90 3.48
CA ASN A 27 -22.21 -1.48 4.14
C ASN A 27 -23.49 -1.81 3.36
N GLN A 28 -23.40 -2.54 2.24
CA GLN A 28 -24.60 -3.07 1.58
C GLN A 28 -25.25 -4.13 2.48
N ALA A 29 -26.55 -4.03 2.74
CA ALA A 29 -27.27 -4.96 3.62
C ALA A 29 -27.04 -6.44 3.26
N ARG A 30 -27.04 -6.78 1.96
CA ARG A 30 -26.73 -8.13 1.44
C ARG A 30 -25.30 -8.62 1.74
N VAL A 31 -24.35 -7.71 1.92
CA VAL A 31 -22.94 -8.02 2.22
C VAL A 31 -22.78 -8.22 3.73
N LEU A 32 -23.37 -7.34 4.54
CA LEU A 32 -23.42 -7.46 6.00
C LEU A 32 -24.12 -8.76 6.43
N ASP A 33 -25.28 -9.08 5.83
CA ASP A 33 -26.03 -10.31 6.05
C ASP A 33 -25.22 -11.56 5.65
N ALA A 34 -24.61 -11.56 4.45
CA ALA A 34 -23.81 -12.68 3.96
C ALA A 34 -22.52 -12.96 4.77
N ILE A 35 -22.01 -11.97 5.53
CA ILE A 35 -20.90 -12.17 6.48
C ILE A 35 -21.37 -12.31 7.94
N GLY A 36 -22.69 -12.25 8.20
CA GLY A 36 -23.27 -12.31 9.54
C GLY A 36 -22.92 -11.13 10.45
N SER A 37 -22.61 -9.95 9.89
CA SER A 37 -22.26 -8.76 10.68
C SER A 37 -23.51 -8.12 11.30
N PRO A 38 -23.61 -8.01 12.64
CA PRO A 38 -24.72 -7.34 13.31
C PRO A 38 -24.59 -5.80 13.29
N VAL A 39 -23.52 -5.26 12.71
CA VAL A 39 -23.18 -3.82 12.72
C VAL A 39 -22.65 -3.34 11.37
N ASN A 40 -22.85 -2.05 11.10
CA ASN A 40 -22.29 -1.37 9.94
C ASN A 40 -20.74 -1.33 10.01
N PHE A 41 -20.10 -1.39 8.85
CA PHE A 41 -18.64 -1.39 8.73
C PHE A 41 -18.06 0.04 8.73
N THR A 42 -16.93 0.23 9.41
CA THR A 42 -16.14 1.47 9.41
C THR A 42 -14.66 1.16 9.23
N LEU A 43 -13.96 1.94 8.39
CA LEU A 43 -12.52 1.73 8.11
C LEU A 43 -11.60 1.92 9.33
N SER A 44 -12.02 2.68 10.34
CA SER A 44 -11.30 2.86 11.60
C SER A 44 -12.24 3.23 12.74
N SER A 45 -11.84 2.95 13.99
CA SER A 45 -12.61 3.30 15.19
C SER A 45 -11.92 4.44 15.95
N ARG A 46 -12.60 5.59 16.04
CA ARG A 46 -12.09 6.74 16.82
C ARG A 46 -11.98 6.43 18.31
N ALA A 47 -12.89 5.62 18.87
CA ALA A 47 -12.85 5.23 20.27
C ALA A 47 -11.59 4.42 20.61
N VAL A 48 -11.18 3.50 19.72
CA VAL A 48 -9.94 2.74 19.87
C VAL A 48 -8.72 3.66 19.71
N SER A 49 -8.70 4.54 18.70
CA SER A 49 -7.60 5.50 18.51
C SER A 49 -7.42 6.44 19.70
N GLN A 50 -8.51 6.91 20.31
CA GLN A 50 -8.45 7.76 21.50
C GLN A 50 -7.90 6.97 22.70
N GLY A 51 -8.40 5.74 22.94
CA GLY A 51 -7.91 4.88 24.01
C GLY A 51 -6.39 4.65 23.94
N SER A 52 -5.84 4.38 22.76
CA SER A 52 -4.38 4.21 22.55
C SER A 52 -3.56 5.51 22.65
N GLU A 53 -4.21 6.68 22.54
CA GLU A 53 -3.58 7.99 22.80
C GLU A 53 -3.56 8.31 24.29
N ASP A 54 -4.63 7.96 25.00
CA ASP A 54 -4.82 8.16 26.43
C ASP A 54 -3.90 7.24 27.26
N THR A 55 -3.75 5.96 26.86
CA THR A 55 -2.78 5.01 27.45
C THR A 55 -1.32 5.31 27.11
N ALA A 56 -1.08 6.24 26.16
CA ALA A 56 0.24 6.57 25.60
C ALA A 56 0.92 5.46 24.76
N ASP A 57 0.18 4.42 24.35
CA ASP A 57 0.68 3.40 23.39
C ASP A 57 1.07 4.04 22.04
N ARG A 58 0.44 5.16 21.69
CA ARG A 58 0.86 6.02 20.57
C ARG A 58 2.20 6.71 20.88
N TYR A 59 3.30 6.13 20.39
CA TYR A 59 4.69 6.60 20.49
C TYR A 59 4.84 8.14 20.50
N ARG A 60 5.16 8.71 21.67
CA ARG A 60 5.17 10.15 21.92
C ARG A 60 6.53 10.81 21.55
N GLY A 61 6.84 10.89 20.26
CA GLY A 61 7.81 11.86 19.72
C GLY A 61 8.76 11.37 18.61
N GLY A 62 8.53 11.80 17.36
CA GLY A 62 9.38 11.42 16.21
C GLY A 62 9.43 12.38 15.01
N ASN A 63 8.50 13.34 14.92
CA ASN A 63 8.36 14.31 13.82
C ASN A 63 7.99 13.69 12.44
N VAL A 64 7.72 14.58 11.48
CA VAL A 64 7.32 14.44 10.05
C VAL A 64 6.20 13.46 9.69
N ASP A 65 5.43 13.85 8.68
CA ASP A 65 4.54 12.94 7.98
C ASP A 65 4.78 12.96 6.47
N TYR A 66 5.48 12.00 5.87
CA TYR A 66 6.57 11.15 6.37
C TYR A 66 6.38 10.11 7.50
N ILE A 67 5.16 9.72 7.87
CA ILE A 67 4.85 9.00 9.15
C ILE A 67 5.57 7.67 9.34
N CYS A 68 5.75 6.93 8.24
CA CYS A 68 6.49 5.66 8.19
C CYS A 68 7.49 5.68 7.03
N ASN A 69 8.21 6.79 6.85
CA ASN A 69 9.13 6.95 5.73
C ASN A 69 10.29 5.93 5.75
N TRP A 70 10.81 5.61 4.55
CA TRP A 70 11.79 4.53 4.39
C TRP A 70 13.15 4.83 5.05
N PHE A 71 13.54 6.10 5.26
CA PHE A 71 14.75 6.43 6.01
C PHE A 71 14.61 6.06 7.49
N GLY A 72 13.43 6.29 8.08
CA GLY A 72 13.10 5.82 9.41
C GLY A 72 13.11 4.30 9.51
N GLY A 73 12.52 3.62 8.52
CA GLY A 73 12.57 2.15 8.42
C GLY A 73 13.99 1.58 8.30
N GLU A 74 14.85 2.20 7.46
CA GLU A 74 16.26 1.82 7.33
C GLU A 74 16.97 1.99 8.68
N ALA A 75 16.85 3.16 9.31
CA ALA A 75 17.47 3.45 10.61
C ALA A 75 17.03 2.47 11.70
N VAL A 76 15.73 2.14 11.78
CA VAL A 76 15.22 1.13 12.71
C VAL A 76 15.82 -0.24 12.42
N SER A 77 15.84 -0.70 11.16
CA SER A 77 16.41 -2.01 10.81
C SER A 77 17.90 -2.14 11.20
N LEU A 78 18.68 -1.06 11.02
CA LEU A 78 20.09 -0.99 11.39
C LEU A 78 20.30 -0.98 12.91
N ARG A 79 19.35 -0.43 13.68
CA ARG A 79 19.37 -0.47 15.16
C ARG A 79 18.95 -1.81 15.73
N ILE A 80 17.97 -2.51 15.13
CA ILE A 80 17.60 -3.85 15.63
C ILE A 80 18.71 -4.86 15.32
N ALA A 81 19.37 -4.76 14.15
CA ALA A 81 20.57 -5.57 13.87
C ALA A 81 21.70 -5.36 14.88
N GLU A 82 21.90 -4.11 15.32
CA GLU A 82 22.89 -3.72 16.32
C GLU A 82 22.51 -4.21 17.74
N GLN A 83 21.22 -4.17 18.09
CA GLN A 83 20.69 -4.72 19.35
C GLN A 83 20.69 -6.26 19.39
N ALA A 84 20.50 -6.94 18.26
CA ALA A 84 20.61 -8.39 18.14
C ALA A 84 22.06 -8.88 18.35
N GLY A 85 23.05 -8.00 18.16
CA GLY A 85 24.46 -8.29 18.40
C GLY A 85 25.05 -9.31 17.41
N GLY A 86 26.19 -9.88 17.82
CA GLY A 86 26.90 -10.94 17.08
C GLY A 86 27.04 -10.65 15.58
N ASP A 87 26.76 -11.68 14.78
CA ASP A 87 26.85 -11.63 13.32
C ASP A 87 25.91 -10.60 12.69
N TYR A 88 24.73 -10.34 13.27
CA TYR A 88 23.79 -9.34 12.75
C TYR A 88 24.34 -7.92 12.82
N ALA A 89 24.96 -7.55 13.95
CA ALA A 89 25.53 -6.21 14.14
C ALA A 89 26.64 -5.88 13.13
N ILE A 90 27.38 -6.91 12.68
CA ILE A 90 28.44 -6.80 11.67
C ILE A 90 27.87 -6.92 10.25
N HIS A 91 27.26 -8.06 9.93
CA HIS A 91 26.96 -8.44 8.55
C HIS A 91 25.71 -7.78 7.99
N PHE A 92 24.70 -7.42 8.79
CA PHE A 92 23.56 -6.63 8.28
C PHE A 92 23.99 -5.23 7.86
N ARG A 93 24.91 -4.59 8.63
CA ARG A 93 25.51 -3.30 8.28
C ARG A 93 26.45 -3.39 7.07
N ALA A 94 27.17 -4.50 6.90
CA ALA A 94 28.02 -4.75 5.73
C ALA A 94 27.25 -5.18 4.46
N SER A 95 26.01 -5.68 4.58
CA SER A 95 25.21 -6.14 3.44
C SER A 95 24.81 -4.99 2.52
N GLY A 96 24.97 -5.19 1.22
CA GLY A 96 24.62 -4.20 0.20
C GLY A 96 23.17 -4.28 -0.27
N TYR A 97 22.67 -3.20 -0.86
CA TYR A 97 21.36 -3.17 -1.50
C TYR A 97 21.37 -3.93 -2.84
N ALA A 98 20.71 -5.08 -2.87
CA ALA A 98 20.50 -5.88 -4.06
C ALA A 98 19.12 -5.61 -4.67
N ALA A 99 19.01 -5.60 -6.01
CA ALA A 99 17.75 -5.41 -6.72
C ALA A 99 16.71 -6.50 -6.35
N ILE A 100 15.48 -6.10 -6.03
CA ILE A 100 14.33 -7.01 -5.87
C ILE A 100 13.78 -7.30 -7.26
N LYS A 101 14.27 -8.38 -7.87
CA LYS A 101 13.82 -8.84 -9.19
C LYS A 101 12.45 -9.48 -9.05
N VAL A 102 11.44 -8.90 -9.69
CA VAL A 102 10.06 -9.40 -9.71
C VAL A 102 9.90 -10.43 -10.82
N ASN A 103 10.50 -10.13 -11.98
CA ASN A 103 10.71 -11.03 -13.11
C ASN A 103 12.07 -10.70 -13.76
N GLU A 104 12.30 -11.10 -15.02
CA GLU A 104 13.58 -10.88 -15.71
C GLU A 104 13.87 -9.41 -16.05
N THR A 105 12.83 -8.61 -16.33
CA THR A 105 12.94 -7.22 -16.79
C THR A 105 12.54 -6.17 -15.75
N TYR A 106 11.73 -6.54 -14.75
CA TYR A 106 11.19 -5.63 -13.74
C TYR A 106 11.85 -5.79 -12.37
N THR A 107 12.32 -4.66 -11.83
CA THR A 107 12.85 -4.52 -10.48
C THR A 107 11.95 -3.57 -9.68
N GLY A 108 11.18 -4.11 -8.74
CA GLY A 108 10.20 -3.34 -7.95
C GLY A 108 10.79 -2.63 -6.73
N GLY A 109 12.08 -2.83 -6.43
CA GLY A 109 12.74 -2.24 -5.27
C GLY A 109 14.17 -2.71 -5.09
N GLU A 110 14.75 -2.42 -3.93
CA GLU A 110 16.06 -2.88 -3.49
C GLU A 110 16.03 -3.36 -2.03
N VAL A 111 16.80 -4.41 -1.71
CA VAL A 111 16.82 -5.07 -0.40
C VAL A 111 18.23 -5.20 0.15
N ARG A 112 18.38 -4.86 1.42
CA ARG A 112 19.50 -5.23 2.30
C ARG A 112 19.03 -6.42 3.14
N GLN A 113 19.69 -7.57 3.06
CA GLN A 113 19.36 -8.76 3.84
C GLN A 113 20.63 -9.38 4.43
N TYR A 114 20.59 -9.71 5.71
CA TYR A 114 21.49 -10.67 6.34
C TYR A 114 20.65 -11.70 7.09
N GLY A 115 20.76 -12.95 6.67
CA GLY A 115 19.92 -14.06 7.12
C GLY A 115 18.44 -13.76 7.15
N ASN A 116 17.83 -13.89 8.34
CA ASN A 116 16.40 -13.70 8.54
C ASN A 116 16.00 -12.22 8.58
N LEU A 117 16.94 -11.30 8.83
CA LEU A 117 16.66 -9.86 8.88
C LEU A 117 16.82 -9.24 7.49
N SER A 118 15.77 -8.55 7.03
CA SER A 118 15.82 -7.77 5.79
C SER A 118 15.12 -6.42 5.91
N PHE A 119 15.67 -5.44 5.20
CA PHE A 119 15.04 -4.14 4.95
C PHE A 119 14.90 -3.95 3.43
N SER A 120 13.69 -3.68 2.97
CA SER A 120 13.36 -3.52 1.55
C SER A 120 12.81 -2.13 1.27
N ARG A 121 13.48 -1.35 0.41
CA ARG A 121 12.93 -0.12 -0.16
C ARG A 121 12.21 -0.47 -1.46
N ILE A 122 10.89 -0.38 -1.46
CA ILE A 122 10.08 -0.58 -2.66
C ILE A 122 10.02 0.73 -3.45
N PHE A 123 10.07 0.66 -4.78
CA PHE A 123 10.02 1.81 -5.66
C PHE A 123 8.58 2.14 -6.06
N GLN A 124 8.27 3.43 -6.25
CA GLN A 124 6.97 3.91 -6.73
C GLN A 124 5.77 3.38 -5.90
N ALA A 125 5.94 3.34 -4.57
CA ALA A 125 4.95 2.85 -3.62
C ALA A 125 4.63 3.89 -2.54
N SER A 126 3.37 3.92 -2.11
CA SER A 126 2.85 4.72 -0.99
C SER A 126 2.93 3.96 0.34
N HIS A 127 2.29 4.49 1.39
CA HIS A 127 2.00 3.74 2.62
C HIS A 127 1.29 2.40 2.37
N HIS A 128 0.50 2.29 1.29
CA HIS A 128 -0.24 1.09 0.89
C HIS A 128 0.51 0.29 -0.18
N THR A 129 1.79 -0.04 0.05
CA THR A 129 2.69 -0.73 -0.89
C THR A 129 2.08 -1.89 -1.67
N HIS A 130 1.18 -2.67 -1.07
CA HIS A 130 0.52 -3.80 -1.74
C HIS A 130 -0.52 -3.41 -2.81
N GLN A 131 -1.03 -2.16 -2.76
CA GLN A 131 -1.95 -1.60 -3.75
C GLN A 131 -1.19 -1.05 -4.97
N ASP A 132 -0.05 -0.39 -4.73
CA ASP A 132 0.71 0.33 -5.76
C ASP A 132 1.79 -0.57 -6.42
N GLN A 133 2.20 -1.62 -5.71
CA GLN A 133 3.22 -2.59 -6.09
C GLN A 133 2.81 -4.04 -5.75
N PRO A 134 1.63 -4.53 -6.23
CA PRO A 134 1.06 -5.81 -5.81
C PRO A 134 1.96 -7.01 -6.14
N GLU A 135 2.53 -7.09 -7.36
CA GLU A 135 3.43 -8.19 -7.74
C GLU A 135 4.70 -8.19 -6.91
N THR A 136 5.27 -7.01 -6.64
CA THR A 136 6.48 -6.85 -5.83
C THR A 136 6.23 -7.28 -4.38
N ALA A 137 5.13 -6.82 -3.78
CA ALA A 137 4.74 -7.18 -2.42
C ALA A 137 4.48 -8.69 -2.29
N PHE A 138 3.75 -9.29 -3.24
CA PHE A 138 3.47 -10.73 -3.26
C PHE A 138 4.73 -11.58 -3.48
N GLN A 139 5.61 -11.17 -4.39
CA GLN A 139 6.90 -11.84 -4.62
C GLN A 139 7.75 -11.86 -3.36
N ILE A 140 7.81 -10.77 -2.60
CA ILE A 140 8.61 -10.75 -1.37
C ILE A 140 7.92 -11.54 -0.24
N PHE A 141 6.60 -11.39 -0.05
CA PHE A 141 5.85 -12.17 0.94
C PHE A 141 6.05 -13.68 0.75
N THR A 142 5.97 -14.17 -0.49
CA THR A 142 6.21 -15.58 -0.81
C THR A 142 7.68 -15.99 -0.66
N ARG A 143 8.64 -15.07 -0.81
CA ARG A 143 10.07 -15.34 -0.54
C ARG A 143 10.38 -15.44 0.95
N ILE A 144 9.81 -14.55 1.77
CA ILE A 144 9.85 -14.62 3.24
C ILE A 144 9.26 -15.97 3.68
N ALA A 145 8.00 -16.25 3.32
CA ALA A 145 7.29 -17.47 3.73
C ALA A 145 7.94 -18.80 3.26
N MET A 146 8.86 -18.75 2.29
CA MET A 146 9.62 -19.92 1.80
C MET A 146 11.10 -19.91 2.19
N GLY A 147 11.57 -18.96 3.01
CA GLY A 147 12.97 -18.87 3.43
C GLY A 147 13.97 -18.62 2.28
N LYS A 148 13.57 -17.83 1.28
CA LYS A 148 14.33 -17.56 0.05
C LYS A 148 14.98 -16.19 0.05
N SER A 149 15.98 -16.00 -0.82
CA SER A 149 16.59 -14.69 -1.09
C SER A 149 15.51 -13.68 -1.51
N ILE A 150 15.35 -12.59 -0.76
CA ILE A 150 14.34 -11.57 -1.09
C ILE A 150 14.62 -10.91 -2.45
N SER A 151 15.90 -10.70 -2.77
CA SER A 151 16.34 -10.14 -4.05
C SER A 151 15.97 -11.01 -5.26
N THR A 152 16.15 -12.34 -5.18
CA THR A 152 16.17 -13.21 -6.36
C THR A 152 15.14 -14.34 -6.38
N GLY A 153 14.50 -14.66 -5.25
CA GLY A 153 13.62 -15.82 -5.13
C GLY A 153 14.31 -17.19 -5.20
N LYS A 154 15.65 -17.24 -5.17
CA LYS A 154 16.43 -18.48 -5.07
C LYS A 154 16.53 -18.97 -3.62
N SER A 155 16.63 -20.28 -3.44
CA SER A 155 16.97 -20.90 -2.15
C SER A 155 18.36 -20.45 -1.70
N VAL A 156 18.52 -20.17 -0.41
CA VAL A 156 19.78 -19.71 0.20
C VAL A 156 19.96 -20.31 1.59
N ALA A 157 21.20 -20.42 2.06
CA ALA A 157 21.49 -20.84 3.42
C ALA A 157 21.34 -19.65 4.38
N LEU A 158 20.12 -19.41 4.89
CA LEU A 158 19.79 -18.20 5.65
C LEU A 158 20.73 -17.92 6.83
N HIS A 159 21.25 -18.94 7.52
CA HIS A 159 22.16 -18.74 8.66
C HIS A 159 23.43 -17.90 8.33
N SER A 160 23.82 -17.78 7.05
CA SER A 160 25.03 -17.06 6.61
C SER A 160 24.81 -16.19 5.36
N PHE A 161 23.60 -16.14 4.80
CA PHE A 161 23.32 -15.42 3.55
C PHE A 161 23.34 -13.89 3.73
N ASN A 162 24.11 -13.19 2.91
CA ASN A 162 24.13 -11.72 2.80
C ASN A 162 23.80 -11.24 1.37
N THR A 163 23.21 -10.05 1.24
CA THR A 163 23.08 -9.38 -0.06
C THR A 163 24.32 -8.55 -0.42
N THR A 164 24.64 -8.50 -1.71
CA THR A 164 25.73 -7.71 -2.27
C THR A 164 25.19 -6.60 -3.18
N GLY A 165 25.86 -5.45 -3.16
CA GLY A 165 25.43 -4.23 -3.87
C GLY A 165 25.93 -2.96 -3.17
N PRO A 166 25.46 -1.77 -3.58
CA PRO A 166 25.83 -0.52 -2.92
C PRO A 166 25.39 -0.48 -1.45
N LEU A 167 26.23 0.08 -0.56
CA LEU A 167 25.87 0.24 0.87
C LEU A 167 24.78 1.29 1.12
N LYS A 168 24.38 2.07 0.11
CA LYS A 168 23.35 3.10 0.20
C LYS A 168 22.35 2.95 -0.94
N SER A 169 21.06 3.00 -0.60
CA SER A 169 19.99 3.16 -1.57
C SER A 169 20.04 4.58 -2.17
N THR A 170 20.27 4.68 -3.48
CA THR A 170 20.50 5.98 -4.16
C THR A 170 19.47 6.32 -5.22
N LYS A 171 18.53 5.42 -5.57
CA LYS A 171 17.50 5.70 -6.58
C LYS A 171 16.65 6.92 -6.19
N LYS A 172 16.46 7.83 -7.15
CA LYS A 172 15.56 8.98 -7.08
C LYS A 172 14.65 8.94 -8.30
N ASP A 173 13.38 9.28 -8.09
CA ASP A 173 12.37 9.45 -9.13
C ASP A 173 11.79 10.87 -9.01
N SER A 174 11.40 11.49 -10.12
CA SER A 174 10.74 12.80 -10.11
C SER A 174 9.27 12.66 -9.73
N LEU A 175 8.73 13.60 -8.93
CA LEU A 175 7.30 13.62 -8.64
C LEU A 175 6.49 13.94 -9.91
N PRO A 176 5.37 13.24 -10.17
CA PRO A 176 4.46 13.61 -11.24
C PRO A 176 3.72 14.93 -10.93
N THR A 177 3.12 15.52 -11.96
CA THR A 177 2.13 16.59 -11.78
C THR A 177 1.00 16.10 -10.88
N MET A 178 0.71 16.85 -9.80
CA MET A 178 -0.33 16.47 -8.83
C MET A 178 -1.69 16.34 -9.54
N PRO A 179 -2.39 15.19 -9.42
CA PRO A 179 -3.70 15.02 -10.03
C PRO A 179 -4.76 15.89 -9.34
N ARG A 180 -5.86 16.19 -10.04
CA ARG A 180 -7.07 16.75 -9.40
C ARG A 180 -7.68 15.67 -8.48
N PRO A 181 -8.17 16.03 -7.29
CA PRO A 181 -8.82 15.06 -6.40
C PRO A 181 -10.20 14.66 -6.93
N THR A 182 -10.66 13.45 -6.59
CA THR A 182 -12.00 12.96 -6.97
C THR A 182 -13.00 13.25 -5.85
N CYS A 183 -14.01 14.08 -6.14
CA CYS A 183 -15.01 14.49 -5.15
C CYS A 183 -16.00 13.36 -4.85
N TYR A 184 -15.70 12.54 -3.82
CA TYR A 184 -16.64 11.52 -3.33
C TYR A 184 -17.69 12.13 -2.39
N ILE A 185 -18.98 11.95 -2.69
CA ILE A 185 -20.08 12.71 -2.05
C ILE A 185 -20.25 12.38 -0.57
N ARG A 186 -20.17 11.10 -0.20
CA ARG A 186 -20.28 10.66 1.21
C ARG A 186 -19.09 11.10 2.07
N ALA A 187 -17.98 11.46 1.43
CA ALA A 187 -16.74 11.90 2.08
C ALA A 187 -16.41 13.36 1.79
N HIS A 188 -17.37 14.17 1.31
CA HIS A 188 -17.14 15.49 0.70
C HIS A 188 -16.20 16.42 1.48
N ARG A 189 -16.28 16.41 2.82
CA ARG A 189 -15.42 17.18 3.74
C ARG A 189 -13.91 16.87 3.61
N TYR A 190 -13.57 15.74 3.02
CA TYR A 190 -12.21 15.19 2.90
C TYR A 190 -11.79 14.93 1.45
N SER A 191 -12.73 14.73 0.52
CA SER A 191 -12.45 14.36 -0.88
C SER A 191 -12.74 15.46 -1.90
N CYS A 192 -13.62 16.42 -1.59
CA CYS A 192 -14.05 17.44 -2.55
C CYS A 192 -13.24 18.74 -2.45
N ASP A 193 -13.14 19.44 -3.57
CA ASP A 193 -12.78 20.86 -3.61
C ASP A 193 -14.06 21.68 -3.23
N PRO A 194 -14.01 22.67 -2.31
CA PRO A 194 -15.22 23.37 -1.84
C PRO A 194 -16.07 24.00 -2.95
N ASP A 195 -15.41 24.49 -4.01
CA ASP A 195 -16.09 25.15 -5.13
C ASP A 195 -16.92 24.14 -5.94
N ILE A 196 -16.37 22.94 -6.20
CA ILE A 196 -17.05 21.84 -6.89
C ILE A 196 -18.16 21.25 -6.01
N TRP A 197 -17.96 21.17 -4.69
CA TRP A 197 -19.02 20.75 -3.76
C TRP A 197 -20.21 21.72 -3.79
N SER A 198 -19.93 23.03 -3.85
CA SER A 198 -20.97 24.06 -3.93
C SER A 198 -21.76 23.97 -5.24
N LEU A 199 -21.07 23.83 -6.37
CA LEU A 199 -21.69 23.59 -7.69
C LEU A 199 -22.60 22.35 -7.70
N GLY A 200 -22.25 21.31 -6.94
CA GLY A 200 -23.07 20.11 -6.76
C GLY A 200 -24.36 20.34 -5.95
N LEU A 201 -24.34 21.25 -4.98
CA LEU A 201 -25.54 21.65 -4.23
C LEU A 201 -26.49 22.51 -5.07
N ASP A 202 -25.94 23.34 -5.97
CA ASP A 202 -26.70 24.15 -6.92
C ASP A 202 -27.26 23.35 -8.11
N GLY A 203 -27.06 22.02 -8.14
CA GLY A 203 -27.54 21.12 -9.19
C GLY A 203 -26.73 21.15 -10.49
N GLY A 204 -25.60 21.86 -10.52
CA GLY A 204 -24.73 22.02 -11.68
C GLY A 204 -23.69 20.91 -11.87
N SER A 205 -23.98 19.66 -11.46
CA SER A 205 -23.02 18.56 -11.48
C SER A 205 -23.69 17.19 -11.61
N ILE A 206 -22.92 16.19 -12.05
CA ILE A 206 -23.39 14.82 -12.33
C ILE A 206 -22.78 13.84 -11.31
N VAL A 207 -23.59 12.90 -10.82
CA VAL A 207 -23.16 11.86 -9.87
C VAL A 207 -22.98 10.53 -10.60
N ILE A 208 -21.79 9.93 -10.52
CA ILE A 208 -21.50 8.61 -11.09
C ILE A 208 -20.67 7.78 -10.09
N ASN A 209 -21.21 6.63 -9.67
CA ASN A 209 -20.61 5.74 -8.66
C ASN A 209 -20.17 6.49 -7.38
N ASP A 210 -21.08 7.34 -6.87
CA ASP A 210 -20.95 8.20 -5.68
C ASP A 210 -19.84 9.28 -5.75
N ASN A 211 -19.24 9.46 -6.93
CA ASN A 211 -18.35 10.58 -7.25
C ASN A 211 -19.15 11.69 -7.96
N LEU A 212 -18.81 12.94 -7.65
CA LEU A 212 -19.33 14.15 -8.28
C LEU A 212 -18.38 14.61 -9.41
N TYR A 213 -18.96 14.97 -10.55
CA TYR A 213 -18.26 15.50 -11.73
C TYR A 213 -18.94 16.80 -12.20
N GLU A 214 -18.16 17.75 -12.72
CA GLU A 214 -18.73 18.97 -13.33
C GLU A 214 -19.58 18.59 -14.56
N LYS A 215 -19.08 17.67 -15.41
CA LYS A 215 -19.75 17.21 -16.64
C LYS A 215 -19.57 15.69 -16.83
N PHE A 216 -20.28 15.10 -17.78
CA PHE A 216 -20.22 13.65 -18.05
C PHE A 216 -18.85 13.27 -18.63
N GLU A 217 -18.27 14.16 -19.43
CA GLU A 217 -16.98 13.99 -20.11
C GLU A 217 -15.79 13.90 -19.14
N ASP A 218 -15.93 14.44 -17.92
CA ASP A 218 -14.91 14.36 -16.86
C ASP A 218 -14.84 12.96 -16.22
N TRP A 219 -15.83 12.09 -16.46
CA TRP A 219 -15.82 10.71 -15.98
C TRP A 219 -14.80 9.87 -16.79
N PRO A 220 -13.76 9.27 -16.17
CA PRO A 220 -12.68 8.60 -16.91
C PRO A 220 -13.07 7.38 -17.76
N LEU A 221 -14.34 6.95 -17.71
CA LEU A 221 -14.88 5.87 -18.55
C LEU A 221 -15.85 6.38 -19.64
N ALA A 222 -16.26 7.66 -19.64
CA ALA A 222 -17.11 8.24 -20.69
C ALA A 222 -16.45 8.15 -22.08
N ALA A 223 -15.12 8.30 -22.14
CA ALA A 223 -14.34 8.17 -23.37
C ALA A 223 -14.17 6.70 -23.86
N ARG A 224 -14.61 5.69 -23.11
CA ARG A 224 -14.53 4.28 -23.54
C ARG A 224 -15.78 3.89 -24.33
N GLN A 225 -15.74 4.10 -25.65
CA GLN A 225 -16.70 3.45 -26.53
C GLN A 225 -16.74 1.92 -26.29
N PRO A 226 -17.91 1.27 -26.41
CA PRO A 226 -18.02 -0.17 -26.25
C PRO A 226 -17.16 -0.89 -27.29
N ARG A 227 -16.16 -1.64 -26.82
CA ARG A 227 -15.30 -2.45 -27.68
C ARG A 227 -16.18 -3.44 -28.44
N ALA A 228 -16.17 -3.38 -29.78
CA ALA A 228 -16.99 -4.22 -30.64
C ALA A 228 -16.88 -5.70 -30.24
N ALA A 229 -18.01 -6.42 -30.31
CA ALA A 229 -18.18 -7.73 -29.69
C ALA A 229 -17.10 -8.75 -30.12
N ALA A 230 -16.15 -9.00 -29.24
CA ALA A 230 -15.18 -10.07 -29.41
C ALA A 230 -15.88 -11.42 -29.15
N ASN A 231 -16.06 -12.22 -30.20
CA ASN A 231 -16.65 -13.57 -30.11
C ASN A 231 -15.87 -14.42 -29.10
N SER A 232 -16.46 -14.64 -27.91
CA SER A 232 -15.83 -15.37 -26.82
C SER A 232 -16.08 -16.87 -26.94
N SER A 233 -15.06 -17.61 -27.41
CA SER A 233 -15.02 -19.06 -27.27
C SER A 233 -14.88 -19.44 -25.80
N VAL A 234 -15.96 -19.96 -25.20
CA VAL A 234 -16.03 -20.23 -23.75
C VAL A 234 -15.21 -21.47 -23.37
N ALA A 235 -13.95 -21.24 -22.99
CA ALA A 235 -13.13 -22.24 -22.31
C ALA A 235 -13.63 -22.44 -20.86
N LYS A 236 -14.15 -23.63 -20.54
CA LYS A 236 -14.66 -23.96 -19.20
C LYS A 236 -13.52 -24.20 -18.20
N TRP A 237 -13.26 -23.23 -17.33
CA TRP A 237 -12.38 -23.40 -16.17
C TRP A 237 -13.07 -24.22 -15.05
N LYS A 238 -12.29 -25.01 -14.29
CA LYS A 238 -12.76 -25.74 -13.10
C LYS A 238 -11.88 -25.39 -11.89
N PRO A 239 -12.44 -24.85 -10.79
CA PRO A 239 -11.69 -24.67 -9.54
C PRO A 239 -11.51 -26.00 -8.81
N ASN A 240 -10.28 -26.27 -8.34
CA ASN A 240 -10.02 -27.21 -7.25
C ASN A 240 -9.69 -26.40 -6.00
N LEU A 241 -10.66 -26.24 -5.10
CA LEU A 241 -10.42 -25.60 -3.80
C LEU A 241 -9.66 -26.53 -2.86
N ARG A 242 -8.55 -26.07 -2.29
CA ARG A 242 -8.08 -26.49 -0.97
C ARG A 242 -8.04 -25.27 -0.06
N ARG A 243 -8.67 -25.37 1.11
CA ARG A 243 -8.68 -24.30 2.11
C ARG A 243 -7.38 -24.33 2.91
N SER A 244 -6.73 -23.18 3.04
CA SER A 244 -5.81 -22.87 4.13
C SER A 244 -6.19 -21.50 4.68
N ILE A 245 -6.23 -21.36 6.00
CA ILE A 245 -6.50 -20.10 6.68
C ILE A 245 -5.21 -19.27 6.65
N LEU A 246 -5.32 -17.97 6.34
CA LEU A 246 -4.21 -17.02 6.37
C LEU A 246 -4.54 -15.87 7.30
N THR A 247 -3.78 -15.76 8.39
CA THR A 247 -3.80 -14.60 9.29
C THR A 247 -3.14 -13.40 8.59
N ALA A 248 -3.73 -12.21 8.70
CA ALA A 248 -3.17 -11.01 8.08
C ALA A 248 -1.91 -10.51 8.81
N MET A 249 -0.91 -10.05 8.05
CA MET A 249 0.24 -9.30 8.57
C MET A 249 -0.02 -7.79 8.49
N THR A 250 0.32 -7.06 9.54
CA THR A 250 0.03 -5.62 9.68
C THR A 250 1.30 -4.79 9.81
N VAL A 251 1.54 -3.94 8.80
CA VAL A 251 2.26 -2.64 8.80
C VAL A 251 3.70 -2.56 9.40
N CYS A 252 4.54 -1.74 8.74
CA CYS A 252 5.93 -1.45 9.05
C CYS A 252 6.91 -2.62 8.85
N TRP A 253 7.71 -2.54 7.79
CA TRP A 253 8.58 -3.63 7.36
C TRP A 253 9.96 -3.62 8.03
N ALA A 254 9.99 -4.15 9.24
CA ALA A 254 11.13 -4.95 9.69
C ALA A 254 10.64 -6.41 9.77
N ALA A 255 10.90 -7.20 8.73
CA ALA A 255 10.52 -8.60 8.70
C ALA A 255 11.51 -9.43 9.54
N PHE A 256 10.98 -10.10 10.56
CA PHE A 256 11.70 -11.09 11.37
C PHE A 256 11.13 -12.49 11.09
N MET A 257 12.01 -13.48 11.17
CA MET A 257 11.72 -14.92 11.15
C MET A 257 12.59 -15.62 12.19
#